data_AF-A0A1G9D0Z5-F1
#
_entry.id   AF-A0A1G9D0Z5-F1
#
_cell.length_a   1.000
_cell.length_b   1.000
_cell.length_c   1.000
_cell.angle_alpha   90.00
_cell.angle_beta   90.00
_cell.angle_gamma   90.00
#
_symmetry.space_group_name_H-M   'P 1'
#
loop_
_entity.id
_entity.type
_entity.pdbx_description
1 polymer ?
#
loop_
_entity_poly.entity_id
_entity_poly.type
_entity_poly.pdbx_seq_one_letter_code
_entity_poly.pdbx_strand_id
1 'polypeptide(L)'
;MIKANIASALLIIFLLAFPHFSGMPYYTYAIICFIALLFYLKKKQIKLQELGLIKNGVNRKVLFYGITSGILWLAFMQWVYIPSIKYLFQPPDYKEYDFIQGNSIALILTLVAAWIIGGLYEELVFRGFIQQTFIKWFVKNHYAFWISAVLTSLLFGIYHAQQGIFGIVPAILGGLYWSALLQRLKGNLWAVIISHATYDTIALTMIYYGVFGK
;
A
#
# COMPACT_ATOMS: atom_id res chain seq x y z
N MET A 1 -13.14 -18.49 -3.78
CA MET A 1 -11.73 -18.53 -4.22
C MET A 1 -11.56 -17.69 -5.48
N ILE A 2 -10.62 -16.73 -5.50
CA ILE A 2 -10.32 -15.90 -6.69
C ILE A 2 -9.96 -16.79 -7.88
N LYS A 3 -10.65 -16.64 -9.00
CA LYS A 3 -10.35 -17.34 -10.26
C LYS A 3 -9.58 -16.42 -11.19
N ALA A 4 -8.46 -16.93 -11.72
CA ALA A 4 -7.72 -16.33 -12.82
C ALA A 4 -8.61 -16.23 -14.07
N ASN A 5 -9.08 -15.04 -14.42
CA ASN A 5 -9.87 -14.83 -15.64
C ASN A 5 -9.79 -13.39 -16.16
N ILE A 6 -10.31 -13.18 -17.36
CA ILE A 6 -10.36 -11.87 -18.03
C ILE A 6 -10.99 -10.80 -17.13
N ALA A 7 -12.06 -11.12 -16.40
CA ALA A 7 -12.71 -10.15 -15.52
C ALA A 7 -11.81 -9.70 -14.35
N SER A 8 -10.98 -10.59 -13.79
CA SER A 8 -9.98 -10.19 -12.80
C SER A 8 -8.91 -9.28 -13.41
N ALA A 9 -8.41 -9.60 -14.61
CA ALA A 9 -7.41 -8.77 -15.28
C ALA A 9 -7.94 -7.36 -15.61
N LEU A 10 -9.18 -7.27 -16.11
CA LEU A 10 -9.83 -5.98 -16.38
C LEU A 10 -10.03 -5.15 -15.10
N LEU A 11 -10.42 -5.79 -13.99
CA LEU A 11 -10.53 -5.09 -12.72
C LEU A 11 -9.16 -4.57 -12.24
N ILE A 12 -8.10 -5.37 -12.37
CA ILE A 12 -6.73 -4.93 -12.01
C ILE A 12 -6.34 -3.70 -12.83
N ILE A 13 -6.55 -3.73 -14.15
CA ILE A 13 -6.28 -2.58 -15.02
C ILE A 13 -7.08 -1.35 -14.60
N PHE A 14 -8.38 -1.53 -14.29
CA PHE A 14 -9.22 -0.44 -13.80
C PHE A 14 -8.70 0.15 -12.49
N LEU A 15 -8.38 -0.68 -11.50
CA LEU A 15 -7.88 -0.24 -10.18
C LEU A 15 -6.55 0.51 -10.28
N LEU A 16 -5.71 0.18 -11.27
CA LEU A 16 -4.45 0.87 -11.51
C LEU A 16 -4.62 2.16 -12.31
N ALA A 17 -5.41 2.13 -13.38
CA ALA A 17 -5.51 3.25 -14.31
C ALA A 17 -6.45 4.35 -13.82
N PHE A 18 -7.60 3.99 -13.23
CA PHE A 18 -8.63 4.96 -12.86
C PHE A 18 -8.13 6.07 -11.92
N PRO A 19 -7.31 5.79 -10.89
CA PRO A 19 -6.75 6.84 -10.03
C PRO A 19 -5.93 7.89 -10.77
N HIS A 20 -5.27 7.54 -11.87
CA HIS A 20 -4.42 8.45 -12.64
C HIS A 20 -5.15 9.21 -13.76
N PHE A 21 -6.27 8.66 -14.27
CA PHE A 21 -7.00 9.27 -15.40
C PHE A 21 -8.35 9.89 -15.03
N SER A 22 -8.84 9.69 -13.80
CA SER A 22 -10.18 10.18 -13.40
C SER A 22 -10.27 11.70 -13.23
N GLY A 23 -9.14 12.40 -13.03
CA GLY A 23 -9.13 13.84 -12.72
C GLY A 23 -9.85 14.20 -11.42
N MET A 24 -10.12 13.20 -10.58
CA MET A 24 -10.89 13.38 -9.36
C MET A 24 -10.08 14.08 -8.27
N PRO A 25 -10.74 14.92 -7.43
CA PRO A 25 -10.05 15.63 -6.37
C PRO A 25 -9.57 14.66 -5.30
N TYR A 26 -8.28 14.74 -4.95
CA TYR A 26 -7.68 13.98 -3.85
C TYR A 26 -7.99 12.47 -3.91
N TYR A 27 -8.05 11.82 -2.76
CA TYR A 27 -8.29 10.38 -2.59
C TYR A 27 -9.72 9.91 -2.92
N THR A 28 -10.56 10.73 -3.56
CA THR A 28 -11.96 10.35 -3.85
C THR A 28 -12.06 9.19 -4.86
N TYR A 29 -11.05 9.00 -5.72
CA TYR A 29 -10.94 7.84 -6.61
C TYR A 29 -10.99 6.51 -5.83
N ALA A 30 -10.49 6.49 -4.58
CA ALA A 30 -10.37 5.28 -3.78
C ALA A 30 -11.74 4.71 -3.44
N ILE A 31 -12.75 5.57 -3.26
CA ILE A 31 -14.14 5.15 -2.99
C ILE A 31 -14.69 4.39 -4.19
N ILE A 32 -14.49 4.89 -5.42
CA ILE A 32 -14.98 4.25 -6.64
C ILE A 32 -14.25 2.93 -6.88
N CYS A 33 -12.93 2.91 -6.72
CA CYS A 33 -12.13 1.71 -6.84
C CYS A 33 -12.52 0.65 -5.81
N PHE A 34 -12.77 1.08 -4.57
CA PHE A 34 -13.22 0.20 -3.49
C PHE A 34 -14.61 -0.37 -3.78
N ILE A 35 -15.57 0.46 -4.24
CA ILE A 35 -16.91 -0.01 -4.64
C ILE A 35 -16.81 -1.01 -5.80
N ALA A 36 -15.98 -0.74 -6.81
CA ALA A 36 -15.77 -1.64 -7.94
C ALA A 36 -15.20 -3.00 -7.48
N LEU A 37 -14.21 -2.97 -6.57
CA LEU A 37 -13.66 -4.18 -5.95
C LEU A 37 -14.75 -4.94 -5.18
N LEU A 38 -15.50 -4.27 -4.30
CA LEU A 38 -16.57 -4.91 -3.52
C LEU A 38 -17.66 -5.52 -4.42
N PHE A 39 -18.04 -4.83 -5.49
CA PHE A 39 -19.00 -5.34 -6.47
C PHE A 39 -18.49 -6.60 -7.15
N TYR A 40 -17.22 -6.61 -7.57
CA TYR A 40 -16.59 -7.79 -8.15
C TYR A 40 -16.58 -8.98 -7.16
N LEU A 41 -16.16 -8.73 -5.92
CA LEU A 41 -16.12 -9.76 -4.87
C LEU A 41 -17.51 -10.34 -4.61
N LYS A 42 -18.55 -9.48 -4.52
CA LYS A 42 -19.95 -9.91 -4.37
C LYS A 42 -20.40 -10.77 -5.56
N LYS A 43 -20.14 -10.34 -6.80
CA LYS A 43 -20.51 -11.09 -8.02
C LYS A 43 -19.81 -12.44 -8.11
N LYS A 44 -18.59 -12.56 -7.59
CA LYS A 44 -17.80 -13.79 -7.57
C LYS A 44 -17.96 -14.62 -6.29
N GLN A 45 -18.81 -14.19 -5.35
CA GLN A 45 -19.01 -14.85 -4.05
C GLN A 45 -17.69 -15.02 -3.27
N ILE A 46 -16.78 -14.06 -3.40
CA ILE A 46 -15.49 -14.03 -2.69
C ILE A 46 -15.66 -13.19 -1.43
N LYS A 47 -15.32 -13.76 -0.28
CA LYS A 47 -15.39 -13.02 0.98
C LYS A 47 -14.12 -12.22 1.23
N LEU A 48 -14.20 -11.09 1.94
CA LEU A 48 -13.03 -10.27 2.28
C LEU A 48 -11.97 -11.05 3.07
N GLN A 49 -12.37 -12.06 3.85
CA GLN A 49 -11.43 -12.94 4.55
C GLN A 49 -10.53 -13.73 3.59
N GLU A 50 -10.98 -14.03 2.37
CA GLU A 50 -10.16 -14.71 1.35
C GLU A 50 -9.04 -13.81 0.80
N LEU A 51 -9.17 -12.49 0.97
CA LEU A 51 -8.13 -11.50 0.67
C LEU A 51 -7.18 -11.27 1.86
N GLY A 52 -7.34 -12.02 2.95
CA GLY A 52 -6.53 -11.86 4.16
C GLY A 52 -7.10 -10.90 5.19
N LEU A 53 -8.26 -10.26 4.94
CA LEU A 53 -8.96 -9.42 5.92
C LEU A 53 -9.76 -10.29 6.90
N ILE A 54 -9.02 -11.02 7.75
CA ILE A 54 -9.57 -12.04 8.66
C ILE A 54 -10.42 -11.37 9.75
N LYS A 55 -11.60 -11.93 10.03
CA LYS A 55 -12.45 -11.49 11.16
C LYS A 55 -11.73 -11.77 12.47
N ASN A 56 -11.67 -10.79 13.38
CA ASN A 56 -10.86 -10.86 14.61
C ASN A 56 -9.36 -11.14 14.34
N GLY A 57 -8.88 -10.73 13.17
CA GLY A 57 -7.47 -10.88 12.78
C GLY A 57 -6.52 -9.96 13.55
N VAL A 58 -7.03 -8.94 14.22
CA VAL A 58 -6.24 -8.05 15.08
C VAL A 58 -6.09 -8.69 16.46
N ASN A 59 -4.85 -9.00 16.84
CA ASN A 59 -4.49 -9.50 18.16
C ASN A 59 -3.15 -8.88 18.58
N ARG A 60 -2.72 -9.11 19.83
CA ARG A 60 -1.47 -8.53 20.36
C ARG A 60 -0.25 -8.82 19.50
N LYS A 61 -0.15 -10.04 18.94
CA LYS A 61 0.95 -10.42 18.04
C LYS A 61 0.89 -9.59 16.76
N VAL A 62 -0.27 -9.49 16.12
CA VAL A 62 -0.45 -8.73 14.87
C VAL A 62 -0.19 -7.24 15.08
N LEU A 63 -0.66 -6.67 16.19
CA LEU A 63 -0.35 -5.29 16.57
C LEU A 63 1.15 -5.09 16.76
N PHE A 64 1.81 -5.97 17.53
CA PHE A 64 3.24 -5.90 17.78
C PHE A 64 4.04 -5.95 16.47
N TYR A 65 3.82 -6.97 15.65
CA TYR A 65 4.54 -7.12 14.37
C TYR A 65 4.20 -6.00 13.39
N GLY A 66 2.95 -5.54 13.31
CA GLY A 66 2.56 -4.43 12.45
C GLY A 66 3.27 -3.12 12.84
N ILE A 67 3.15 -2.72 14.10
CA ILE A 67 3.74 -1.46 14.60
C ILE A 67 5.27 -1.50 14.49
N THR A 68 5.91 -2.57 14.97
CA THR A 68 7.37 -2.71 14.88
C THR A 68 7.84 -2.73 13.43
N SER A 69 7.12 -3.40 12.54
CA SER A 69 7.43 -3.41 11.11
C SER A 69 7.30 -2.02 10.47
N GLY A 70 6.28 -1.23 10.84
CA GLY A 70 6.15 0.16 10.38
C GLY A 70 7.28 1.07 10.85
N ILE A 71 7.70 0.93 12.11
CA ILE A 71 8.84 1.67 12.67
C ILE A 71 10.15 1.27 11.97
N LEU A 72 10.37 -0.03 11.74
CA LEU A 72 11.56 -0.50 11.02
C LEU A 72 11.59 0.00 9.58
N TRP A 73 10.43 0.06 8.91
CA TRP A 73 10.32 0.63 7.57
C TRP A 73 10.65 2.13 7.57
N LEU A 74 10.15 2.89 8.54
CA LEU A 74 10.51 4.30 8.71
C LEU A 74 12.02 4.48 8.94
N ALA A 75 12.62 3.68 9.81
CA ALA A 75 14.06 3.74 10.09
C ALA A 75 14.88 3.46 8.81
N PHE A 76 14.50 2.44 8.03
CA PHE A 76 15.08 2.19 6.71
C PHE A 76 14.95 3.40 5.78
N MET A 77 13.76 4.01 5.73
CA MET A 77 13.51 5.19 4.91
C MET A 77 14.42 6.36 5.28
N GLN A 78 14.49 6.70 6.57
CA GLN A 78 15.25 7.87 7.06
C GLN A 78 16.76 7.67 7.01
N TRP A 79 17.25 6.48 7.36
CA TRP A 79 18.70 6.27 7.56
C TRP A 79 19.40 5.63 6.37
N VAL A 80 18.66 4.92 5.50
CA VAL A 80 19.25 4.20 4.37
C VAL A 80 18.76 4.78 3.06
N TYR A 81 17.45 4.71 2.82
CA TYR A 81 16.91 5.00 1.49
C TYR A 81 17.04 6.48 1.11
N ILE A 82 16.50 7.40 1.94
CA ILE A 82 16.51 8.85 1.63
C ILE A 82 17.94 9.37 1.46
N PRO A 83 18.91 9.09 2.37
CA PRO A 83 20.30 9.51 2.18
C PRO A 83 20.92 8.95 0.90
N SER A 84 20.67 7.66 0.59
CA SER A 84 21.25 7.01 -0.59
C SER A 84 20.71 7.58 -1.90
N ILE A 85 19.40 7.80 -2.01
CA ILE A 85 18.82 8.29 -3.25
C ILE A 85 19.14 9.78 -3.49
N LYS A 86 19.30 10.58 -2.42
CA LYS A 86 19.78 11.97 -2.51
C LYS A 86 21.21 12.08 -3.05
N TYR A 87 22.01 11.03 -2.93
CA TYR A 87 23.35 10.97 -3.54
C TYR A 87 23.28 10.75 -5.07
N LEU A 88 22.23 10.10 -5.55
CA LEU A 88 22.08 9.72 -6.96
C LEU A 88 21.20 10.69 -7.76
N PHE A 89 20.22 11.32 -7.11
CA PHE A 89 19.23 12.17 -7.74
C PHE A 89 19.00 13.44 -6.92
N GLN A 90 18.60 14.51 -7.61
CA GLN A 90 18.17 15.74 -6.93
C GLN A 90 16.76 15.54 -6.34
N PRO A 91 16.53 15.92 -5.07
CA PRO A 91 15.19 15.86 -4.48
C PRO A 91 14.24 16.73 -5.29
N PRO A 92 13.12 16.21 -5.80
CA PRO A 92 12.13 17.06 -6.43
C PRO A 92 11.42 17.90 -5.36
N ASP A 93 10.84 19.02 -5.81
CA ASP A 93 10.11 19.96 -4.97
C ASP A 93 8.72 19.38 -4.63
N TYR A 94 8.65 18.58 -3.56
CA TYR A 94 7.43 17.90 -3.11
C TYR A 94 6.47 18.84 -2.39
N LYS A 95 5.65 19.56 -3.16
CA LYS A 95 4.61 20.45 -2.58
C LYS A 95 3.33 19.74 -2.15
N GLU A 96 3.20 18.46 -2.45
CA GLU A 96 1.98 17.68 -2.21
C GLU A 96 1.54 17.75 -0.75
N TYR A 97 2.49 17.83 0.20
CA TYR A 97 2.21 17.81 1.63
C TYR A 97 2.53 19.13 2.37
N ASP A 98 2.88 20.20 1.66
CA ASP A 98 3.24 21.50 2.28
C ASP A 98 2.12 22.06 3.17
N PHE A 99 0.87 21.80 2.78
CA PHE A 99 -0.32 22.25 3.52
C PHE A 99 -0.45 21.63 4.93
N ILE A 100 0.33 20.58 5.23
CA ILE A 100 0.34 19.91 6.53
C ILE A 100 1.26 20.62 7.52
N GLN A 101 2.32 21.29 7.05
CA GLN A 101 3.36 21.85 7.94
C GLN A 101 2.76 22.89 8.89
N GLY A 102 2.88 22.64 10.20
CA GLY A 102 2.30 23.51 11.25
C GLY A 102 0.76 23.54 11.32
N ASN A 103 0.04 22.80 10.47
CA ASN A 103 -1.43 22.78 10.43
C ASN A 103 -2.01 21.48 11.01
N SER A 104 -2.47 21.54 12.26
CA SER A 104 -2.93 20.35 12.99
C SER A 104 -4.22 19.76 12.43
N ILE A 105 -5.10 20.59 11.87
CA ILE A 105 -6.35 20.12 11.24
C ILE A 105 -6.00 19.36 9.95
N ALA A 106 -5.12 19.92 9.12
CA ALA A 106 -4.63 19.25 7.92
C ALA A 106 -3.95 17.92 8.25
N LEU A 107 -3.12 17.88 9.31
CA LEU A 107 -2.50 16.65 9.78
C LEU A 107 -3.55 15.60 10.16
N ILE A 108 -4.52 15.93 11.02
CA ILE A 108 -5.54 14.96 11.47
C ILE A 108 -6.36 14.43 10.29
N LEU A 109 -6.81 15.31 9.39
CA LEU A 109 -7.58 14.91 8.20
C LEU A 109 -6.75 14.00 7.28
N THR A 110 -5.46 14.31 7.10
CA THR A 110 -4.56 13.50 6.27
C THR A 110 -4.24 12.17 6.94
N LEU A 111 -4.11 12.11 8.27
CA LEU A 111 -3.92 10.85 9.00
C LEU A 111 -5.12 9.92 8.85
N VAL A 112 -6.34 10.46 8.95
CA VAL A 112 -7.56 9.67 8.70
C VAL A 112 -7.57 9.14 7.26
N ALA A 113 -7.23 9.99 6.30
CA ALA A 113 -7.11 9.57 4.90
C ALA A 113 -6.02 8.50 4.71
N ALA A 114 -4.85 8.66 5.32
CA ALA A 114 -3.74 7.71 5.23
C ALA A 114 -4.14 6.34 5.80
N TRP A 115 -4.84 6.28 6.93
CA TRP A 115 -5.33 5.01 7.48
C TRP A 115 -6.36 4.31 6.59
N ILE A 116 -7.30 5.06 6.03
CA ILE A 116 -8.39 4.51 5.21
C ILE A 116 -7.90 4.16 3.79
N ILE A 117 -7.15 5.06 3.17
CA ILE A 117 -6.70 4.92 1.78
C ILE A 117 -5.37 4.15 1.72
N GLY A 118 -4.28 4.71 2.24
CA GLY A 118 -2.95 4.07 2.21
C GLY A 118 -2.92 2.75 2.98
N GLY A 119 -3.35 2.78 4.24
CA GLY A 119 -3.39 1.61 5.11
C GLY A 119 -4.37 0.54 4.62
N LEU A 120 -5.67 0.84 4.58
CA LEU A 120 -6.69 -0.18 4.32
C LEU A 120 -6.92 -0.46 2.83
N TYR A 121 -7.23 0.57 2.04
CA TYR A 121 -7.62 0.38 0.64
C TYR A 121 -6.45 -0.13 -0.23
N GLU A 122 -5.27 0.49 -0.16
CA GLU A 122 -4.15 0.06 -0.99
C GLU A 122 -3.72 -1.35 -0.61
N GLU A 123 -3.59 -1.68 0.68
CA GLU A 123 -3.23 -3.05 1.07
C GLU A 123 -4.26 -4.09 0.63
N LEU A 124 -5.55 -3.75 0.71
CA LEU A 124 -6.60 -4.64 0.22
C LEU A 124 -6.54 -4.83 -1.31
N VAL A 125 -6.25 -3.77 -2.06
CA VAL A 125 -6.13 -3.83 -3.52
C VAL A 125 -4.85 -4.58 -3.93
N PHE A 126 -3.68 -4.15 -3.47
CA PHE A 126 -2.39 -4.65 -3.95
C PHE A 126 -2.02 -6.01 -3.35
N ARG A 127 -2.13 -6.18 -2.03
CA ARG A 127 -1.72 -7.41 -1.33
C ARG A 127 -2.90 -8.38 -1.22
N GLY A 128 -4.08 -7.86 -0.92
CA GLY A 128 -5.28 -8.66 -0.76
C GLY A 128 -5.82 -9.20 -2.09
N PHE A 129 -5.95 -8.35 -3.12
CA PHE A 129 -6.59 -8.73 -4.38
C PHE A 129 -5.61 -9.04 -5.51
N ILE A 130 -4.75 -8.09 -5.89
CA ILE A 130 -3.84 -8.23 -7.06
C ILE A 130 -2.82 -9.34 -6.82
N GLN A 131 -2.09 -9.31 -5.71
CA GLN A 131 -1.09 -10.33 -5.38
C GLN A 131 -1.72 -11.73 -5.29
N GLN A 132 -2.86 -11.87 -4.61
CA GLN A 132 -3.56 -13.16 -4.50
C GLN A 132 -4.07 -13.63 -5.87
N THR A 133 -4.49 -12.73 -6.74
CA THR A 133 -4.86 -13.06 -8.13
C THR A 133 -3.65 -13.62 -8.88
N PHE A 134 -2.50 -12.96 -8.82
CA PHE A 134 -1.26 -13.45 -9.44
C PHE A 134 -0.80 -14.79 -8.87
N ILE A 135 -0.92 -15.02 -7.56
CA ILE A 135 -0.57 -16.33 -6.95
C ILE A 135 -1.41 -17.45 -7.59
N LYS A 136 -2.67 -17.18 -7.92
CA LYS A 136 -3.53 -18.14 -8.62
C LYS A 136 -3.17 -18.30 -10.09
N TRP A 137 -2.66 -17.26 -10.75
CA TRP A 137 -2.18 -17.35 -12.13
C TRP A 137 -0.93 -18.22 -12.22
N PHE A 138 -0.07 -18.15 -11.21
CA PHE A 138 1.18 -18.91 -11.13
C PHE A 138 1.09 -20.17 -10.26
N VAL A 139 -0.11 -20.69 -9.97
CA VAL A 139 -0.32 -21.77 -8.96
C VAL A 139 0.51 -23.04 -9.18
N LYS A 140 0.94 -23.31 -10.43
CA LYS A 140 1.79 -24.46 -10.77
C LYS A 140 3.29 -24.23 -10.49
N ASN A 141 3.68 -23.01 -10.12
CA ASN A 141 5.07 -22.64 -9.85
C ASN A 141 5.35 -22.65 -8.34
N HIS A 142 6.43 -23.32 -7.92
CA HIS A 142 6.88 -23.32 -6.52
C HIS A 142 7.07 -21.89 -5.96
N TYR A 143 7.51 -20.96 -6.80
CA TYR A 143 7.79 -19.56 -6.44
C TYR A 143 6.60 -18.62 -6.68
N ALA A 144 5.38 -19.15 -6.86
CA ALA A 144 4.18 -18.36 -7.17
C ALA A 144 4.01 -17.14 -6.25
N PHE A 145 4.26 -17.32 -4.94
CA PHE A 145 4.19 -16.23 -3.97
C PHE A 145 5.17 -15.10 -4.29
N TRP A 146 6.47 -15.41 -4.42
CA TRP A 146 7.50 -14.38 -4.61
C TRP A 146 7.44 -13.73 -5.99
N ILE A 147 7.10 -14.49 -7.03
CA ILE A 147 6.83 -13.91 -8.36
C ILE A 147 5.67 -12.91 -8.27
N SER A 148 4.59 -13.28 -7.59
CA SER A 148 3.44 -12.39 -7.41
C SER A 148 3.75 -11.17 -6.54
N ALA A 149 4.58 -11.36 -5.50
CA ALA A 149 5.08 -10.28 -4.65
C ALA A 149 5.91 -9.27 -5.47
N VAL A 150 6.82 -9.74 -6.33
CA VAL A 150 7.59 -8.87 -7.22
C VAL A 150 6.67 -8.13 -8.18
N LEU A 151 5.78 -8.84 -8.87
CA LEU A 151 4.87 -8.21 -9.85
C LEU A 151 3.94 -7.18 -9.21
N THR A 152 3.29 -7.50 -8.07
CA THR A 152 2.42 -6.53 -7.39
C THR A 152 3.20 -5.33 -6.87
N SER A 153 4.45 -5.52 -6.42
CA SER A 153 5.30 -4.44 -5.92
C SER A 153 5.74 -3.50 -7.03
N LEU A 154 6.05 -4.03 -8.22
CA LEU A 154 6.32 -3.20 -9.40
C LEU A 154 5.09 -2.36 -9.78
N LEU A 155 3.90 -2.96 -9.77
CA LEU A 155 2.65 -2.23 -10.02
C LEU A 155 2.39 -1.17 -8.95
N PHE A 156 2.68 -1.47 -7.68
CA PHE A 156 2.57 -0.50 -6.58
C PHE A 156 3.57 0.66 -6.72
N GLY A 157 4.77 0.40 -7.23
CA GLY A 157 5.72 1.43 -7.62
C GLY A 157 5.20 2.34 -8.73
N ILE A 158 4.69 1.75 -9.82
CA ILE A 158 4.12 2.48 -10.95
C ILE A 158 2.91 3.32 -10.49
N TYR A 159 2.12 2.80 -9.56
CA TYR A 159 0.99 3.51 -8.95
C TYR A 159 1.40 4.80 -8.20
N HIS A 160 2.68 4.94 -7.87
CA HIS A 160 3.25 6.12 -7.21
C HIS A 160 4.06 6.99 -8.18
N ALA A 161 3.88 6.84 -9.49
CA ALA A 161 4.68 7.56 -10.48
C ALA A 161 4.61 9.09 -10.37
N GLN A 162 3.51 9.65 -9.84
CA GLN A 162 3.36 11.08 -9.57
C GLN A 162 4.40 11.64 -8.58
N GLN A 163 4.97 10.78 -7.73
CA GLN A 163 6.01 11.14 -6.77
C GLN A 163 7.42 11.02 -7.37
N GLY A 164 7.55 10.69 -8.65
CA GLY A 164 8.84 10.49 -9.32
C GLY A 164 9.67 9.37 -8.71
N ILE A 165 10.98 9.37 -8.97
CA ILE A 165 11.86 8.26 -8.58
C ILE A 165 11.94 8.08 -7.04
N PHE A 166 11.79 9.15 -6.26
CA PHE A 166 11.81 9.01 -4.78
C PHE A 166 10.52 8.45 -4.20
N GLY A 167 9.43 8.33 -4.97
CA GLY A 167 8.21 7.63 -4.55
C GLY A 167 8.05 6.24 -5.19
N ILE A 168 8.49 6.08 -6.44
CA ILE A 168 8.43 4.79 -7.14
C ILE A 168 9.31 3.73 -6.46
N VAL A 169 10.59 4.02 -6.24
CA VAL A 169 11.54 3.03 -5.70
C VAL A 169 11.16 2.54 -4.29
N PRO A 170 10.85 3.40 -3.30
CA PRO A 170 10.49 2.95 -1.98
C PRO A 170 9.11 2.31 -1.97
N ALA A 171 8.19 2.70 -2.86
CA ALA A 171 6.94 1.96 -3.04
C ALA A 171 7.20 0.53 -3.53
N ILE A 172 8.11 0.29 -4.48
CA ILE A 172 8.49 -1.08 -4.89
C ILE A 172 9.09 -1.86 -3.72
N LEU A 173 10.04 -1.25 -3.00
CA LEU A 173 10.72 -1.89 -1.88
C LEU A 173 9.75 -2.18 -0.71
N GLY A 174 8.88 -1.22 -0.39
CA GLY A 174 7.83 -1.35 0.62
C GLY A 174 6.81 -2.41 0.19
N GLY A 175 6.42 -2.40 -1.09
CA GLY A 175 5.82 -3.50 -1.86
C GLY A 175 6.22 -4.87 -1.36
N LEU A 176 7.50 -5.17 -1.59
CA LEU A 176 8.13 -6.45 -1.28
C LEU A 176 8.21 -6.71 0.22
N TYR A 177 8.56 -5.68 0.99
CA TYR A 177 8.66 -5.75 2.45
C TYR A 177 7.33 -6.17 3.10
N TRP A 178 6.24 -5.53 2.69
CA TRP A 178 4.90 -5.80 3.17
C TRP A 178 4.34 -7.13 2.67
N SER A 179 4.68 -7.56 1.45
CA SER A 179 4.42 -8.94 1.00
C SER A 179 5.15 -9.97 1.88
N ALA A 180 6.41 -9.73 2.24
CA ALA A 180 7.14 -10.62 3.15
C ALA A 180 6.50 -10.68 4.55
N LEU A 181 6.05 -9.54 5.09
CA LEU A 181 5.30 -9.49 6.35
C LEU A 181 3.99 -10.28 6.27
N LEU A 182 3.25 -10.15 5.16
CA LEU A 182 2.02 -10.89 4.91
C LEU A 182 2.28 -12.41 4.95
N GLN A 183 3.34 -12.88 4.28
CA GLN A 183 3.74 -14.29 4.29
C GLN A 183 4.11 -14.75 5.70
N ARG A 184 4.87 -13.93 6.45
CA ARG A 184 5.30 -14.24 7.82
C ARG A 184 4.12 -14.42 8.77
N LEU A 185 3.04 -13.67 8.55
CA LEU A 185 1.82 -13.74 9.37
C LEU A 185 0.67 -14.49 8.69
N LYS A 186 1.03 -15.45 7.82
CA LYS A 186 0.12 -16.44 7.22
C LYS A 186 -1.07 -15.80 6.49
N GLY A 187 -0.83 -14.70 5.78
CA GLY A 187 -1.86 -14.00 5.01
C GLY A 187 -2.76 -13.08 5.83
N ASN A 188 -2.41 -12.75 7.07
CA ASN A 188 -3.18 -11.78 7.86
C ASN A 188 -2.88 -10.35 7.41
N LEU A 189 -3.79 -9.80 6.60
CA LEU A 189 -3.65 -8.48 6.00
C LEU A 189 -3.64 -7.35 7.02
N TRP A 190 -4.27 -7.53 8.19
CA TRP A 190 -4.29 -6.51 9.24
C TRP A 190 -2.89 -6.11 9.70
N ALA A 191 -1.94 -7.05 9.72
CA ALA A 191 -0.57 -6.72 10.12
C ALA A 191 0.11 -5.75 9.14
N VAL A 192 -0.19 -5.92 7.85
CA VAL A 192 0.35 -5.07 6.78
C VAL A 192 -0.33 -3.71 6.80
N ILE A 193 -1.66 -3.68 6.94
CA ILE A 193 -2.45 -2.45 7.11
C ILE A 193 -1.91 -1.62 8.29
N ILE A 194 -1.68 -2.26 9.44
CA ILE A 194 -1.15 -1.61 10.63
C ILE A 194 0.28 -1.12 10.38
N SER A 195 1.11 -1.91 9.71
CA SER A 195 2.50 -1.51 9.40
C SER A 195 2.57 -0.29 8.50
N HIS A 196 1.82 -0.30 7.41
CA HIS A 196 1.75 0.82 6.47
C HIS A 196 1.19 2.07 7.15
N ALA A 197 0.05 1.96 7.84
CA ALA A 197 -0.56 3.09 8.53
C ALA A 197 0.32 3.64 9.67
N THR A 198 1.12 2.79 10.34
CA THR A 198 2.11 3.23 11.33
C THR A 198 3.21 4.05 10.68
N TYR A 199 3.76 3.59 9.55
CA TYR A 199 4.74 4.35 8.78
C TYR A 199 4.18 5.70 8.36
N ASP A 200 2.99 5.75 7.75
CA ASP A 200 2.36 6.99 7.29
C ASP A 200 2.11 7.94 8.45
N THR A 201 1.64 7.41 9.58
CA THR A 201 1.37 8.23 10.77
C THR A 201 2.62 8.96 11.23
N ILE A 202 3.75 8.25 11.32
CA ILE A 202 4.99 8.87 11.78
C ILE A 202 5.57 9.78 10.69
N ALA A 203 5.55 9.37 9.43
CA ALA A 203 6.04 10.16 8.29
C ALA A 203 5.29 11.50 8.16
N LEU A 204 3.96 11.48 8.18
CA LEU A 204 3.11 12.69 8.14
C LEU A 204 3.33 13.58 9.37
N THR A 205 3.55 12.97 10.54
CA THR A 205 3.91 13.73 11.75
C THR A 205 5.28 14.40 11.61
N MET A 206 6.27 13.71 11.02
CA MET A 206 7.58 14.29 10.73
C MET A 206 7.49 15.42 9.68
N ILE A 207 6.60 15.29 8.69
CA ILE A 207 6.32 16.35 7.71
C ILE A 207 5.69 17.57 8.40
N TYR A 208 4.73 17.36 9.30
CA TYR A 208 4.13 18.44 10.10
C TYR A 208 5.18 19.28 10.84
N TYR A 209 6.20 18.63 11.42
CA TYR A 209 7.33 19.30 12.08
C TYR A 209 8.46 19.74 11.13
N GLY A 210 8.37 19.42 9.84
CA GLY A 210 9.39 19.73 8.85
C GLY A 210 10.72 19.01 9.11
N VAL A 211 10.71 17.79 9.65
CA VAL A 211 11.90 16.98 9.95
C VAL A 211 12.01 15.71 9.11
N PHE A 212 11.02 15.42 8.25
CA PHE A 212 11.04 14.23 7.41
C PHE A 212 12.17 14.28 6.37
N GLY A 213 13.03 13.25 6.37
CA GLY A 213 14.12 13.10 5.42
C GLY A 213 15.26 14.11 5.61
N LYS A 214 15.33 14.78 6.77
CA LYS A 214 16.44 15.65 7.16
C LYS A 214 17.56 14.87 7.84
#